data_AF-A0A5B8Z0W3-F1
#
_entry.id   AF-A0A5B8Z0W3-F1
#
_cell.length_a   1.000
_cell.length_b   1.000
_cell.length_c   1.000
_cell.angle_alpha   90.00
_cell.angle_beta   90.00
_cell.angle_gamma   90.00
#
_symmetry.space_group_name_H-M   'P 1'
#
loop_
_entity.id
_entity.type
_entity.pdbx_description
1 polymer ?
#
loop_
_entity_poly.entity_id
_entity_poly.type
_entity_poly.pdbx_seq_one_letter_code
_entity_poly.pdbx_strand_id
1 'polypeptide(L)'
;MKRNWLFSLLTCLVFLIGCSKEQTFEEFFHKKMDEMHLGEKDYSYTLIHKQMNIVHKDDAIAVFKERRTEKEIIFIAYLEKENDKWEWRQTRGAAWNSPVKWSAMNQVPFIYSGAINDTSISKVYAGNELAKIIKIEGDKRFWYAISDFKDVDVTVVKDDGSKEILKKFDEEI
;
A
#
# COMPACT_ATOMS: atom_id res chain seq x y z
N MET A 1 -10.40 77.12 -5.10
CA MET A 1 -9.64 76.50 -6.20
C MET A 1 -8.28 76.06 -5.67
N LYS A 2 -8.14 74.79 -5.26
CA LYS A 2 -6.87 74.07 -5.05
C LYS A 2 -7.17 72.57 -5.21
N ARG A 3 -6.55 72.01 -6.25
CA ARG A 3 -6.56 70.61 -6.69
C ARG A 3 -5.36 69.90 -6.07
N ASN A 4 -5.43 68.56 -5.97
CA ASN A 4 -4.35 67.57 -5.72
C ASN A 4 -4.70 66.70 -4.50
N TRP A 5 -4.52 65.37 -4.47
CA TRP A 5 -4.09 64.37 -5.45
C TRP A 5 -4.47 63.01 -4.81
N LEU A 6 -4.84 62.04 -5.64
CA LEU A 6 -4.86 60.61 -5.37
C LEU A 6 -3.90 60.14 -4.26
N PHE A 7 -4.36 59.27 -3.37
CA PHE A 7 -3.85 57.90 -3.31
C PHE A 7 -4.88 57.04 -2.55
N SER A 8 -5.70 56.37 -3.35
CA SER A 8 -6.44 55.18 -2.96
C SER A 8 -5.44 54.22 -2.31
N LEU A 9 -5.54 54.00 -0.99
CA LEU A 9 -4.88 52.89 -0.31
C LEU A 9 -5.63 51.60 -0.68
N LEU A 10 -5.55 51.27 -1.96
CA LEU A 10 -6.11 50.09 -2.59
C LEU A 10 -5.26 48.90 -2.12
N THR A 11 -5.76 48.21 -1.10
CA THR A 11 -5.79 46.73 -1.06
C THR A 11 -4.65 46.01 -1.79
N CYS A 12 -3.44 46.07 -1.22
CA CYS A 12 -2.43 45.02 -1.42
C CYS A 12 -2.51 44.02 -0.25
N LEU A 13 -3.71 43.48 0.00
CA LEU A 13 -3.82 42.12 0.53
C LEU A 13 -3.44 41.22 -0.64
N VAL A 14 -2.14 41.12 -0.87
CA VAL A 14 -1.55 40.11 -1.73
C VAL A 14 -1.96 38.80 -1.10
N PHE A 15 -3.01 38.20 -1.66
CA PHE A 15 -3.33 36.80 -1.51
C PHE A 15 -2.07 36.04 -1.96
N LEU A 16 -1.13 35.86 -1.04
CA LEU A 16 -0.17 34.77 -1.05
C LEU A 16 -0.98 33.49 -0.81
N ILE A 17 -1.91 33.19 -1.72
CA ILE A 17 -2.40 31.84 -1.92
C ILE A 17 -1.19 31.15 -2.52
N GLY A 18 -0.31 30.68 -1.63
CA GLY A 18 0.72 29.74 -2.02
C GLY A 18 -0.02 28.58 -2.65
N CYS A 19 0.15 28.40 -3.96
CA CYS A 19 -0.03 27.10 -4.58
C CYS A 19 0.98 26.16 -3.91
N SER A 20 0.67 25.65 -2.73
CA SER A 20 1.34 24.47 -2.22
C SER A 20 0.97 23.37 -3.19
N LYS A 21 1.92 22.98 -4.03
CA LYS A 21 1.76 21.84 -4.92
C LYS A 21 1.25 20.67 -4.08
N GLU A 22 0.10 20.15 -4.47
CA GLU A 22 -0.54 19.02 -3.80
C GLU A 22 0.45 17.84 -3.74
N GLN A 23 0.58 17.22 -2.56
CA GLN A 23 1.53 16.13 -2.37
C GLN A 23 1.08 14.91 -3.17
N THR A 24 1.99 14.38 -3.99
CA THR A 24 1.76 13.13 -4.72
C THR A 24 1.83 11.93 -3.78
N PHE A 25 1.26 10.80 -4.20
CA PHE A 25 1.35 9.55 -3.45
C PHE A 25 2.80 9.16 -3.19
N GLU A 26 3.66 9.21 -4.22
CA GLU A 26 5.06 8.80 -4.10
C GLU A 26 5.84 9.71 -3.15
N GLU A 27 5.64 11.03 -3.24
CA GLU A 27 6.25 11.99 -2.32
C GLU A 27 5.82 11.71 -0.87
N PHE A 28 4.55 11.36 -0.63
CA PHE A 28 4.07 10.97 0.69
C PHE A 28 4.68 9.65 1.16
N PHE A 29 4.63 8.62 0.32
CA PHE A 29 5.10 7.28 0.64
C PHE A 29 6.59 7.32 1.02
N HIS A 30 7.44 7.89 0.17
CA HIS A 30 8.87 7.96 0.43
C HIS A 30 9.20 8.76 1.70
N LYS A 31 8.54 9.90 1.89
CA LYS A 31 8.68 10.69 3.12
C LYS A 31 8.28 9.90 4.36
N LYS A 32 7.19 9.13 4.30
CA LYS A 32 6.74 8.30 5.43
C LYS A 32 7.70 7.16 5.73
N MET A 33 8.23 6.49 4.71
CA MET A 33 9.27 5.48 4.91
C MET A 33 10.49 6.09 5.62
N ASP A 34 10.96 7.25 5.17
CA ASP A 34 12.11 7.93 5.79
C ASP A 34 11.82 8.33 7.25
N GLU A 35 10.60 8.79 7.55
CA GLU A 35 10.16 9.12 8.91
C GLU A 35 10.07 7.88 9.82
N MET A 36 9.49 6.77 9.33
CA MET A 36 9.28 5.55 10.12
C MET A 36 10.58 4.85 10.49
N HIS A 37 11.63 5.01 9.67
CA HIS A 37 12.92 4.33 9.84
C HIS A 37 14.06 5.31 10.15
N LEU A 38 13.73 6.51 10.63
CA LEU A 38 14.71 7.52 10.99
C LEU A 38 15.69 6.99 12.05
N GLY A 39 16.97 6.94 11.69
CA GLY A 39 18.05 6.48 12.58
C GLY A 39 18.29 4.96 12.57
N GLU A 40 17.50 4.18 11.83
CA GLU A 40 17.79 2.77 11.61
C GLU A 40 19.03 2.62 10.71
N LYS A 41 19.99 1.81 11.16
CA LYS A 41 21.18 1.45 10.36
C LYS A 41 20.87 0.24 9.48
N ASP A 42 21.46 0.19 8.30
CA ASP A 42 21.33 -0.93 7.36
C ASP A 42 19.89 -1.24 6.92
N TYR A 43 19.03 -0.22 6.96
CA TYR A 43 17.66 -0.24 6.45
C TYR A 43 17.63 0.16 4.98
N SER A 44 16.84 -0.56 4.18
CA SER A 44 16.49 -0.14 2.82
C SER A 44 15.11 -0.65 2.47
N TYR A 45 14.44 0.06 1.56
CA TYR A 45 13.17 -0.37 0.99
C TYR A 45 13.13 -0.18 -0.52
N THR A 46 12.16 -0.82 -1.15
CA THR A 46 11.85 -0.63 -2.57
C THR A 46 10.37 -0.75 -2.80
N LEU A 47 9.76 0.30 -3.38
CA LEU A 47 8.38 0.24 -3.85
C LEU A 47 8.31 -0.66 -5.10
N ILE A 48 7.55 -1.74 -5.02
CA ILE A 48 7.46 -2.77 -6.07
C ILE A 48 6.21 -2.57 -6.93
N HIS A 49 5.08 -2.28 -6.29
CA HIS A 49 3.81 -2.11 -6.97
C HIS A 49 3.02 -0.99 -6.32
N LYS A 50 2.34 -0.22 -7.15
CA LYS A 50 1.39 0.82 -6.76
C LYS A 50 0.13 0.65 -7.57
N GLN A 51 -1.03 0.80 -6.93
CA GLN A 51 -2.29 0.95 -7.65
C GLN A 51 -3.19 1.94 -6.92
N MET A 52 -3.75 2.87 -7.68
CA MET A 52 -4.61 3.97 -7.20
C MET A 52 -6.07 3.63 -7.43
N ASN A 53 -6.98 4.30 -6.71
CA ASN A 53 -8.44 4.20 -6.89
C ASN A 53 -8.93 2.74 -6.82
N ILE A 54 -8.51 2.06 -5.77
CA ILE A 54 -8.74 0.67 -5.47
C ILE A 54 -10.17 0.45 -4.98
N VAL A 55 -10.58 1.15 -3.91
CA VAL A 55 -11.90 1.02 -3.28
C VAL A 55 -12.68 2.33 -3.42
N HIS A 56 -12.01 3.44 -3.13
CA HIS A 56 -12.54 4.78 -3.25
C HIS A 56 -11.71 5.61 -4.22
N LYS A 57 -12.24 6.76 -4.63
CA LYS A 57 -11.43 7.75 -5.33
C LYS A 57 -10.33 8.23 -4.39
N ASP A 58 -9.12 8.38 -4.92
CA ASP A 58 -7.94 8.91 -4.23
C ASP A 58 -7.44 8.04 -3.06
N ASP A 59 -7.71 6.73 -3.09
CA ASP A 59 -6.99 5.75 -2.27
C ASP A 59 -5.89 5.04 -3.08
N ALA A 60 -5.05 4.28 -2.38
CA ALA A 60 -3.97 3.53 -3.00
C ALA A 60 -3.53 2.31 -2.19
N ILE A 61 -3.01 1.32 -2.92
CA ILE A 61 -2.20 0.23 -2.37
C ILE A 61 -0.75 0.42 -2.79
N ALA A 62 0.17 0.30 -1.83
CA ALA A 62 1.61 0.14 -2.06
C ALA A 62 2.04 -1.27 -1.65
N VAL A 63 2.73 -1.98 -2.52
CA VAL A 63 3.49 -3.20 -2.17
C VAL A 63 4.96 -2.88 -2.26
N PHE A 64 5.70 -3.12 -1.20
CA PHE A 64 7.10 -2.76 -1.08
C PHE A 64 7.89 -3.82 -0.32
N LYS A 65 9.18 -3.93 -0.64
CA LYS A 65 10.11 -4.77 0.11
C LYS A 65 10.86 -3.91 1.11
N GLU A 66 11.06 -4.42 2.31
CA GLU A 66 12.06 -3.91 3.25
C GLU A 66 13.16 -4.93 3.46
N ARG A 67 14.37 -4.43 3.70
CA ARG A 67 15.52 -5.23 4.08
C ARG A 67 16.16 -4.64 5.33
N ARG A 68 16.33 -5.48 6.36
CA ARG A 68 17.06 -5.17 7.60
C ARG A 68 18.03 -6.30 7.90
N THR A 69 19.32 -5.99 8.02
CA THR A 69 20.34 -6.92 8.56
C THR A 69 20.26 -8.36 8.02
N GLU A 70 19.87 -8.57 6.74
CA GLU A 70 19.62 -9.87 6.05
C GLU A 70 18.18 -10.42 6.01
N LYS A 71 17.23 -9.90 6.79
CA LYS A 71 15.82 -10.27 6.67
C LYS A 71 15.13 -9.42 5.61
N GLU A 72 14.55 -10.08 4.61
CA GLU A 72 13.69 -9.46 3.60
C GLU A 72 12.23 -9.76 3.94
N ILE A 73 11.40 -8.73 4.02
CA ILE A 73 9.96 -8.82 4.25
C ILE A 73 9.27 -8.02 3.14
N ILE A 74 8.18 -8.54 2.61
CA ILE A 74 7.31 -7.80 1.71
C ILE A 74 6.09 -7.31 2.47
N PHE A 75 5.77 -6.04 2.27
CA PHE A 75 4.66 -5.38 2.89
C PHE A 75 3.65 -4.95 1.83
N ILE A 76 2.39 -4.94 2.24
CA ILE A 76 1.32 -4.22 1.57
C ILE A 76 0.78 -3.14 2.52
N ALA A 77 0.62 -1.93 2.01
CA ALA A 77 0.02 -0.82 2.72
C ALA A 77 -1.21 -0.31 1.98
N TYR A 78 -2.22 0.06 2.75
CA TYR A 78 -3.38 0.80 2.28
C TYR A 78 -3.27 2.25 2.73
N LEU A 79 -3.45 3.15 1.78
CA LEU A 79 -3.32 4.59 1.95
C LEU A 79 -4.58 5.26 1.40
N GLU A 80 -5.08 6.26 2.10
CA GLU A 80 -6.23 7.04 1.68
C GLU A 80 -5.86 8.51 1.63
N LYS A 81 -6.51 9.25 0.74
CA LYS A 81 -6.39 10.70 0.70
C LYS A 81 -7.65 11.36 1.22
N GLU A 82 -7.50 12.10 2.31
CA GLU A 82 -8.59 12.86 2.92
C GLU A 82 -8.21 14.33 3.01
N ASN A 83 -9.10 15.22 2.54
CA ASN A 83 -8.86 16.67 2.54
C ASN A 83 -7.48 17.04 1.94
N ASP A 84 -7.19 16.47 0.77
CA ASP A 84 -5.94 16.61 0.01
C ASP A 84 -4.67 16.13 0.72
N LYS A 85 -4.80 15.35 1.79
CA LYS A 85 -3.68 14.78 2.55
C LYS A 85 -3.74 13.26 2.54
N TRP A 86 -2.60 12.66 2.23
CA TRP A 86 -2.43 11.22 2.33
C TRP A 86 -2.32 10.78 3.79
N GLU A 87 -2.97 9.67 4.11
CA GLU A 87 -2.91 9.01 5.39
C GLU A 87 -2.56 7.54 5.20
N TRP A 88 -1.66 7.05 6.05
CA TRP A 88 -1.28 5.65 6.08
C TRP A 88 -2.25 4.90 6.99
N ARG A 89 -3.13 4.08 6.41
CA ARG A 89 -4.23 3.45 7.16
C ARG A 89 -3.81 2.14 7.79
N GLN A 90 -3.26 1.25 6.98
CA GLN A 90 -3.01 -0.14 7.38
C GLN A 90 -1.78 -0.69 6.67
N THR A 91 -1.04 -1.58 7.34
CA THR A 91 0.08 -2.33 6.77
C THR A 91 -0.06 -3.79 7.13
N ARG A 92 0.42 -4.68 6.26
CA ARG A 92 0.62 -6.08 6.59
C ARG A 92 1.90 -6.62 5.95
N GLY A 93 2.74 -7.28 6.75
CA GLY A 93 3.96 -7.94 6.28
C GLY A 93 3.76 -9.43 5.96
N ALA A 94 4.60 -9.95 5.06
CA ALA A 94 4.75 -11.37 4.79
C ALA A 94 6.21 -11.71 4.48
N ALA A 95 6.64 -12.89 4.94
CA ALA A 95 7.95 -13.45 4.61
C ALA A 95 7.79 -14.70 3.71
N TRP A 96 8.78 -14.97 2.86
CA TRP A 96 8.82 -16.16 1.99
C TRP A 96 9.40 -17.40 2.68
N ASN A 97 8.99 -17.68 3.91
CA ASN A 97 9.48 -18.81 4.71
C ASN A 97 8.58 -20.05 4.67
N SER A 98 7.60 -20.10 3.76
CA SER A 98 6.82 -21.31 3.43
C SER A 98 6.29 -21.24 1.98
N PRO A 99 5.79 -22.36 1.42
CA PRO A 99 5.16 -22.46 0.09
C PRO A 99 4.22 -21.30 -0.24
N VAL A 100 3.30 -21.05 0.68
CA VAL A 100 2.36 -19.95 0.66
C VAL A 100 1.98 -19.60 2.09
N LYS A 101 1.81 -18.30 2.37
CA LYS A 101 1.19 -17.78 3.59
C LYS A 101 0.18 -16.71 3.23
N TRP A 102 -0.75 -16.48 4.15
CA TRP A 102 -1.64 -15.34 4.03
C TRP A 102 -2.07 -14.80 5.38
N SER A 103 -2.36 -13.51 5.37
CA SER A 103 -3.02 -12.80 6.45
C SER A 103 -3.94 -11.73 5.84
N ALA A 104 -4.73 -11.07 6.67
CA ALA A 104 -5.67 -10.05 6.23
C ALA A 104 -5.56 -8.80 7.10
N MET A 105 -5.75 -7.63 6.52
CA MET A 105 -5.97 -6.39 7.24
C MET A 105 -7.26 -6.49 8.08
N ASN A 106 -7.29 -5.83 9.23
CA ASN A 106 -8.36 -6.02 10.22
C ASN A 106 -9.47 -4.96 10.13
N GLN A 107 -9.29 -3.93 9.30
CA GLN A 107 -10.28 -2.88 9.04
C GLN A 107 -10.62 -2.82 7.55
N VAL A 108 -11.78 -2.24 7.23
CA VAL A 108 -12.20 -2.02 5.85
C VAL A 108 -11.22 -1.04 5.16
N PRO A 109 -10.83 -1.31 3.90
CA PRO A 109 -11.16 -2.50 3.13
C PRO A 109 -10.40 -3.75 3.61
N PHE A 110 -11.08 -4.90 3.63
CA PHE A 110 -10.45 -6.15 4.03
C PHE A 110 -9.51 -6.64 2.93
N ILE A 111 -8.24 -6.26 3.06
CA ILE A 111 -7.17 -6.65 2.15
C ILE A 111 -6.56 -7.96 2.65
N TYR A 112 -6.75 -9.01 1.87
CA TYR A 112 -6.11 -10.31 2.02
C TYR A 112 -4.83 -10.30 1.22
N SER A 113 -3.73 -10.77 1.79
CA SER A 113 -2.45 -10.76 1.09
C SER A 113 -1.50 -11.83 1.60
N GLY A 114 -0.47 -12.12 0.80
CA GLY A 114 0.46 -13.16 1.15
C GLY A 114 1.65 -13.33 0.23
N ALA A 115 2.69 -13.93 0.77
CA ALA A 115 3.87 -14.36 0.03
C ALA A 115 3.66 -15.75 -0.57
N ILE A 116 4.15 -15.96 -1.79
CA ILE A 116 4.16 -17.25 -2.50
C ILE A 116 5.59 -17.56 -2.92
N ASN A 117 6.08 -18.76 -2.60
CA ASN A 117 7.32 -19.31 -3.16
C ASN A 117 7.08 -20.64 -3.93
N ASP A 118 5.89 -21.24 -3.82
CA ASP A 118 5.49 -22.41 -4.61
C ASP A 118 5.14 -21.98 -6.03
N THR A 119 5.93 -22.40 -7.02
CA THR A 119 5.74 -22.05 -8.44
C THR A 119 4.53 -22.72 -9.06
N SER A 120 4.01 -23.81 -8.48
CA SER A 120 2.84 -24.51 -8.99
C SER A 120 1.53 -23.77 -8.77
N ILE A 121 1.50 -22.78 -7.86
CA ILE A 121 0.28 -22.00 -7.58
C ILE A 121 0.02 -21.04 -8.74
N SER A 122 -1.09 -21.24 -9.45
CA SER A 122 -1.49 -20.42 -10.60
C SER A 122 -2.46 -19.30 -10.22
N LYS A 123 -3.34 -19.54 -9.23
CA LYS A 123 -4.35 -18.58 -8.77
C LYS A 123 -4.50 -18.61 -7.26
N VAL A 124 -4.90 -17.49 -6.70
CA VAL A 124 -5.33 -17.37 -5.31
C VAL A 124 -6.68 -16.67 -5.28
N TYR A 125 -7.57 -17.12 -4.41
CA TYR A 125 -8.88 -16.52 -4.17
C TYR A 125 -9.02 -16.19 -2.70
N ALA A 126 -9.61 -15.03 -2.39
CA ALA A 126 -10.13 -14.71 -1.06
C ALA A 126 -11.65 -14.68 -1.14
N GLY A 127 -12.30 -15.73 -0.64
CA GLY A 127 -13.72 -15.99 -0.93
C GLY A 127 -13.91 -16.19 -2.44
N ASN A 128 -14.69 -15.31 -3.06
CA ASN A 128 -14.92 -15.32 -4.52
C ASN A 128 -13.97 -14.39 -5.29
N GLU A 129 -13.15 -13.62 -4.60
CA GLU A 129 -12.33 -12.57 -5.20
C GLU A 129 -11.03 -13.14 -5.72
N LEU A 130 -10.79 -13.00 -7.03
CA LEU A 130 -9.54 -13.42 -7.65
C LEU A 130 -8.43 -12.46 -7.24
N ALA A 131 -7.39 -13.00 -6.63
CA ALA A 131 -6.22 -12.23 -6.24
C ALA A 131 -5.40 -11.76 -7.43
N LYS A 132 -4.82 -10.58 -7.28
CA LYS A 132 -3.72 -10.12 -8.12
C LYS A 132 -2.42 -10.76 -7.62
N ILE A 133 -1.68 -11.42 -8.51
CA ILE A 133 -0.34 -11.95 -8.23
C ILE A 133 0.71 -11.06 -8.90
N ILE A 134 1.67 -10.59 -8.11
CA ILE A 134 2.79 -9.74 -8.51
C ILE A 134 4.07 -10.59 -8.45
N LYS A 135 4.84 -10.59 -9.54
CA LYS A 135 6.18 -11.20 -9.56
C LYS A 135 7.16 -10.25 -8.88
N ILE A 136 7.97 -10.79 -7.97
CA ILE A 136 8.92 -10.01 -7.17
C ILE A 136 10.34 -10.26 -7.66
N GLU A 137 10.88 -11.45 -7.44
CA GLU A 137 12.23 -11.83 -7.85
C GLU A 137 12.39 -13.36 -7.84
N GLY A 138 12.99 -13.93 -8.88
CA GLY A 138 13.06 -15.38 -9.04
C GLY A 138 11.65 -16.00 -8.97
N ASP A 139 11.48 -16.93 -8.04
CA ASP A 139 10.20 -17.62 -7.76
C ASP A 139 9.34 -16.90 -6.70
N LYS A 140 9.86 -15.84 -6.08
CA LYS A 140 9.12 -15.05 -5.10
C LYS A 140 8.01 -14.27 -5.81
N ARG A 141 6.79 -14.50 -5.35
CA ARG A 141 5.60 -13.76 -5.75
C ARG A 141 4.88 -13.24 -4.52
N PHE A 142 4.06 -12.22 -4.71
CA PHE A 142 3.18 -11.67 -3.69
C PHE A 142 1.79 -11.54 -4.26
N TRP A 143 0.77 -11.82 -3.47
CA TRP A 143 -0.61 -11.69 -3.91
C TRP A 143 -1.41 -10.81 -2.97
N TYR A 144 -2.44 -10.17 -3.50
CA TYR A 144 -3.48 -9.57 -2.70
C TYR A 144 -4.85 -9.63 -3.38
N ALA A 145 -5.89 -9.62 -2.55
CA ALA A 145 -7.29 -9.51 -2.95
C ALA A 145 -8.01 -8.60 -1.95
N ILE A 146 -9.10 -8.00 -2.38
CA ILE A 146 -9.93 -7.13 -1.54
C ILE A 146 -11.30 -7.75 -1.51
N SER A 147 -11.84 -7.93 -0.31
CA SER A 147 -13.19 -8.46 -0.13
C SER A 147 -14.04 -7.49 0.68
N ASP A 148 -15.32 -7.44 0.34
CA ASP A 148 -16.34 -6.78 1.15
C ASP A 148 -16.67 -7.55 2.43
N PHE A 149 -16.25 -8.82 2.50
CA PHE A 149 -16.54 -9.71 3.61
C PHE A 149 -15.28 -9.99 4.43
N LYS A 150 -15.45 -9.97 5.74
CA LYS A 150 -14.43 -10.41 6.69
C LYS A 150 -14.40 -11.94 6.77
N ASP A 151 -13.27 -12.48 7.18
CA ASP A 151 -13.07 -13.89 7.54
C ASP A 151 -13.45 -14.88 6.42
N VAL A 152 -13.19 -14.51 5.15
CA VAL A 152 -13.36 -15.43 4.00
C VAL A 152 -12.25 -16.47 3.93
N ASP A 153 -12.59 -17.63 3.37
CA ASP A 153 -11.63 -18.69 3.07
C ASP A 153 -10.66 -18.26 1.96
N VAL A 154 -9.38 -18.58 2.14
CA VAL A 154 -8.37 -18.38 1.08
C VAL A 154 -8.12 -19.70 0.38
N THR A 155 -8.37 -19.74 -0.93
CA THR A 155 -8.18 -20.92 -1.76
C THR A 155 -7.06 -20.68 -2.76
N VAL A 156 -6.11 -21.61 -2.85
CA VAL A 156 -5.12 -21.63 -3.93
C VAL A 156 -5.51 -22.66 -4.98
N VAL A 157 -5.19 -22.37 -6.24
CA VAL A 157 -5.34 -23.31 -7.36
C VAL A 157 -3.96 -23.54 -7.95
N LYS A 158 -3.59 -24.81 -8.12
CA LYS A 158 -2.32 -25.19 -8.75
C LYS A 158 -2.45 -25.35 -10.26
N ASP A 159 -1.33 -25.47 -10.96
CA ASP A 159 -1.28 -25.65 -12.42
C ASP A 159 -1.97 -26.94 -12.89
N ASP A 160 -2.01 -27.99 -12.04
CA ASP A 160 -2.74 -29.23 -12.29
C ASP A 160 -4.25 -29.12 -12.06
N GLY A 161 -4.73 -27.94 -11.64
CA GLY A 161 -6.14 -27.67 -11.34
C GLY A 161 -6.58 -28.07 -9.93
N SER A 162 -5.71 -28.68 -9.12
CA SER A 162 -6.01 -28.99 -7.72
C SER A 162 -6.24 -27.71 -6.91
N LYS A 163 -7.09 -27.81 -5.88
CA LYS A 163 -7.46 -26.70 -5.00
C LYS A 163 -7.16 -27.04 -3.56
N GLU A 164 -6.66 -26.06 -2.81
CA GLU A 164 -6.37 -26.19 -1.39
C GLU A 164 -6.86 -24.95 -0.64
N ILE A 165 -7.56 -25.15 0.49
CA ILE A 165 -7.94 -24.07 1.39
C ILE A 165 -6.80 -23.86 2.38
N LEU A 166 -6.28 -22.64 2.44
CA LEU A 166 -5.18 -22.27 3.30
C LEU A 166 -5.68 -21.82 4.67
N LYS A 167 -5.00 -22.28 5.73
CA LYS A 167 -5.19 -21.73 7.07
C LYS A 167 -4.54 -20.36 7.20
N LYS A 168 -5.23 -19.45 7.87
CA LYS A 168 -4.74 -18.10 8.18
C LYS A 168 -3.47 -18.17 9.03
N PHE A 169 -2.53 -17.29 8.73
CA PHE A 169 -1.37 -17.05 9.58
C PHE A 169 -1.61 -15.78 10.40
N ASP A 170 -1.68 -15.92 11.72
CA ASP A 170 -2.05 -14.83 12.65
C ASP A 170 -0.86 -14.10 13.28
N GLU A 171 0.38 -14.33 12.85
CA GLU A 171 1.50 -13.53 13.36
C GLU A 171 1.44 -12.12 12.77
N GLU A 172 1.32 -11.12 13.66
CA GLU A 172 1.52 -9.71 13.32
C GLU A 172 3.00 -9.50 12.99
N ILE A 173 3.28 -9.19 11.73
CA ILE A 173 4.59 -8.76 11.22
C ILE A 173 4.41 -7.39 10.57
#